data_AF-A0A8E2B9T6-F1
#
_entry.id   AF-A0A8E2B9T6-F1
#
_cell.length_a   1.000
_cell.length_b   1.000
_cell.length_c   1.000
_cell.angle_alpha   90.00
_cell.angle_beta   90.00
_cell.angle_gamma   90.00
#
_symmetry.space_group_name_H-M   'P 1'
#
loop_
_entity.id
_entity.type
_entity.pdbx_description
1 polymer ?
#
loop_
_entity_poly.entity_id
_entity_poly.type
_entity_poly.pdbx_seq_one_letter_code
_entity_poly.pdbx_strand_id
1 'polypeptide(L)'
;MYSTEIEVHTGDRAVVHNLTREAERFLRDADATDGLLHVWVPHATAGLAVLETGAGSDDDLLAALDDLLPRDNRWRHQHGTGGRGPAPR
;
A
#
# COMPACT_ATOMS: atom_id res chain seq x y z
N MET A 1 -14.63 -3.95 -21.31
CA MET A 1 -13.92 -3.40 -20.14
C MET A 1 -13.78 -4.55 -19.14
N TYR A 2 -12.54 -4.96 -18.88
CA TYR A 2 -12.23 -6.04 -17.94
C TYR A 2 -11.78 -5.43 -16.61
N SER A 3 -12.29 -5.92 -15.49
CA SER A 3 -11.97 -5.43 -14.15
C SER A 3 -12.03 -6.58 -13.16
N THR A 4 -11.12 -6.57 -12.20
CA THR A 4 -11.12 -7.51 -11.09
C THR A 4 -10.88 -6.76 -9.79
N GLU A 5 -11.35 -7.33 -8.69
CA GLU A 5 -11.01 -6.88 -7.34
C GLU A 5 -10.10 -7.93 -6.71
N ILE A 6 -9.07 -7.47 -6.00
CA ILE A 6 -8.19 -8.32 -5.20
C ILE A 6 -8.27 -7.87 -3.76
N GLU A 7 -8.31 -8.83 -2.85
CA GLU A 7 -8.22 -8.56 -1.43
C GLU A 7 -6.77 -8.70 -0.97
N VAL A 8 -6.25 -7.65 -0.32
CA VAL A 8 -4.89 -7.63 0.23
C VAL A 8 -4.99 -7.54 1.75
N HIS A 9 -4.75 -8.66 2.40
CA HIS A 9 -4.73 -8.72 3.86
C HIS A 9 -3.38 -8.24 4.39
N THR A 10 -3.41 -7.19 5.21
CA THR A 10 -2.25 -6.67 5.94
C THR A 10 -2.47 -6.79 7.44
N GLY A 11 -1.38 -6.79 8.19
CA GLY A 11 -1.42 -6.87 9.65
C GLY A 11 -1.69 -5.53 10.33
N ASP A 12 -1.25 -5.43 11.58
CA ASP A 12 -1.32 -4.22 12.41
C ASP A 12 -0.17 -3.23 12.15
N ARG A 13 0.84 -3.63 11.37
CA ARG A 13 1.99 -2.81 10.99
C ARG A 13 1.91 -2.40 9.53
N ALA A 14 2.44 -1.21 9.21
CA ALA A 14 2.62 -0.81 7.82
C ALA A 14 3.61 -1.75 7.12
N VAL A 15 3.29 -2.02 5.86
CA VAL A 15 4.00 -2.96 5.01
C VAL A 15 3.85 -2.49 3.56
N VAL A 16 4.89 -2.71 2.76
CA VAL A 16 4.81 -2.63 1.31
C VAL A 16 4.45 -4.02 0.78
N HIS A 17 3.31 -4.14 0.11
CA HIS A 17 2.88 -5.39 -0.51
C HIS A 17 3.07 -5.30 -2.03
N ASN A 18 3.82 -6.24 -2.61
CA ASN A 18 4.12 -6.23 -4.04
C ASN A 18 2.95 -6.81 -4.86
N LEU A 19 2.31 -5.96 -5.66
CA LEU A 19 1.16 -6.29 -6.52
C LEU A 19 1.53 -6.67 -7.96
N THR A 20 2.83 -6.81 -8.27
CA THR A 20 3.28 -7.04 -9.65
C THR A 20 2.71 -8.35 -10.21
N ARG A 21 2.68 -9.41 -9.41
CA ARG A 21 2.17 -10.72 -9.86
C ARG A 21 0.67 -10.68 -10.15
N GLU A 22 -0.08 -9.92 -9.36
CA GLU A 22 -1.52 -9.69 -9.50
C GLU A 22 -1.81 -8.92 -10.78
N ALA A 23 -1.04 -7.84 -11.02
CA ALA A 23 -1.16 -7.03 -12.23
C ALA A 23 -0.83 -7.84 -13.49
N GLU A 24 0.25 -8.61 -13.47
CA GLU A 24 0.61 -9.50 -14.59
C GLU A 24 -0.46 -10.57 -14.85
N ARG A 25 -1.02 -11.15 -13.78
CA ARG A 25 -2.11 -12.14 -13.89
C ARG A 25 -3.34 -11.51 -14.52
N PHE A 26 -3.74 -10.32 -14.07
CA PHE A 26 -4.85 -9.58 -14.65
C PHE A 26 -4.66 -9.32 -16.15
N LEU A 27 -3.46 -8.89 -16.57
CA LEU A 27 -3.18 -8.63 -17.99
C LEU A 27 -3.25 -9.91 -18.84
N ARG A 28 -2.74 -11.04 -18.31
CA ARG A 28 -2.85 -12.35 -18.98
C ARG A 28 -4.31 -12.81 -19.08
N ASP A 29 -5.08 -12.70 -18.00
CA ASP A 29 -6.48 -13.13 -17.97
C ASP A 29 -7.37 -12.25 -18.88
N ALA A 30 -6.96 -11.01 -19.12
CA ALA A 30 -7.60 -10.09 -20.05
C ALA A 30 -7.20 -10.29 -21.53
N ASP A 31 -6.27 -11.21 -21.83
CA ASP A 31 -5.63 -11.35 -23.14
C ASP A 31 -5.09 -10.01 -23.69
N ALA A 32 -4.58 -9.17 -22.79
CA ALA A 32 -4.17 -7.81 -23.11
C ALA A 32 -2.82 -7.79 -23.82
N THR A 33 -2.74 -7.08 -24.94
CA THR A 33 -1.50 -6.90 -25.72
C THR A 33 -0.99 -5.46 -25.74
N ASP A 34 -1.90 -4.48 -25.68
CA ASP A 34 -1.60 -3.04 -25.61
C ASP A 34 -2.72 -2.28 -24.88
N GLY A 35 -2.38 -1.15 -24.26
CA GLY A 35 -3.36 -0.25 -23.63
C GLY A 35 -2.91 0.27 -22.27
N LEU A 36 -3.90 0.58 -21.41
CA LEU A 36 -3.69 1.16 -20.08
C LEU A 36 -4.22 0.24 -18.99
N LEU A 37 -3.36 -0.06 -18.01
CA LEU A 37 -3.75 -0.68 -16.74
C LEU A 37 -4.05 0.42 -15.71
N HIS A 38 -5.27 0.42 -15.19
CA HIS A 38 -5.66 1.31 -14.09
C HIS A 38 -5.76 0.52 -12.79
N VAL A 39 -4.97 0.93 -11.80
CA VAL A 39 -4.96 0.35 -10.45
C VAL A 39 -5.36 1.43 -9.47
N TRP A 40 -6.27 1.12 -8.56
CA TRP A 40 -6.76 2.06 -7.56
C TRP A 40 -7.03 1.33 -6.23
N VAL A 41 -7.04 2.08 -5.12
CA VAL A 41 -7.29 1.54 -3.78
C VAL A 41 -8.47 2.28 -3.12
N PRO A 42 -9.56 1.59 -2.73
CA PRO A 42 -10.73 2.21 -2.10
C PRO A 42 -10.55 2.63 -0.64
N HIS A 43 -9.31 2.71 -0.14
CA HIS A 43 -9.03 2.88 1.29
C HIS A 43 -8.27 4.19 1.54
N ALA A 44 -8.75 5.00 2.48
CA ALA A 44 -8.12 6.27 2.85
C ALA A 44 -6.80 6.10 3.64
N THR A 45 -6.49 4.88 4.09
CA THR A 45 -5.29 4.56 4.90
C THR A 45 -4.34 3.60 4.18
N ALA A 46 -4.50 3.42 2.87
CA ALA A 46 -3.58 2.66 2.02
C ALA A 46 -3.30 3.47 0.74
N GLY A 47 -2.17 3.19 0.10
CA GLY A 47 -1.74 3.88 -1.10
C GLY A 47 -1.13 2.92 -2.11
N LEU A 48 -0.96 3.40 -3.34
CA LEU A 48 -0.24 2.71 -4.40
C LEU A 48 1.03 3.48 -4.70
N ALA A 49 2.12 2.75 -4.93
CA ALA A 49 3.40 3.31 -5.35
C ALA A 49 4.03 2.38 -6.39
N VAL A 50 4.71 2.97 -7.37
CA VAL A 50 5.60 2.25 -8.26
C VAL A 50 7.01 2.48 -7.73
N LEU A 51 7.68 1.41 -7.32
CA LEU A 51 9.02 1.45 -6.76
C LEU A 51 9.79 0.19 -7.16
N GLU A 52 11.11 0.25 -7.06
CA GLU A 52 11.97 -0.92 -7.16
C GLU A 52 11.86 -1.75 -5.87
N THR A 53 11.44 -3.00 -5.97
CA THR A 53 11.32 -3.91 -4.83
C THR A 53 12.56 -4.81 -4.73
N GLY A 54 13.01 -5.13 -3.50
CA GLY A 54 14.01 -6.18 -3.27
C GLY A 54 15.43 -5.73 -2.95
N ALA A 55 15.64 -4.43 -2.68
CA ALA A 55 16.94 -3.88 -2.26
C ALA A 55 16.90 -3.15 -0.89
N GLY A 56 15.81 -3.30 -0.13
CA GLY A 56 15.55 -2.50 1.08
C GLY A 56 14.82 -1.18 0.82
N SER A 57 14.54 -0.85 -0.45
CA SER A 57 13.79 0.35 -0.84
C SER A 57 12.39 0.42 -0.22
N ASP A 58 11.78 -0.72 0.07
CA ASP A 58 10.52 -0.85 0.79
C ASP A 58 10.64 -0.42 2.26
N ASP A 59 11.71 -0.83 2.93
CA ASP A 59 12.01 -0.39 4.30
C ASP A 59 12.33 1.12 4.34
N ASP A 60 13.11 1.61 3.39
CA ASP A 60 13.45 3.03 3.27
C ASP A 60 12.21 3.90 3.02
N LEU A 61 11.27 3.42 2.18
CA LEU A 61 10.00 4.10 1.95
C LEU A 61 9.17 4.20 3.24
N LEU A 62 9.06 3.10 3.99
CA LEU A 62 8.31 3.09 5.24
C LEU A 62 8.98 4.00 6.29
N ALA A 63 10.30 3.98 6.39
CA ALA A 63 11.06 4.87 7.27
C ALA A 63 10.84 6.35 6.91
N ALA A 64 10.91 6.70 5.62
CA ALA A 64 10.65 8.07 5.17
C ALA A 64 9.21 8.53 5.48
N LEU A 65 8.22 7.63 5.34
CA LEU A 65 6.84 7.94 5.70
C LEU A 65 6.67 8.14 7.22
N ASP A 66 7.31 7.32 8.05
CA ASP A 66 7.27 7.48 9.51
C ASP A 66 7.97 8.78 9.97
N ASP A 67 9.03 9.22 9.28
CA ASP A 67 9.72 10.49 9.55
C ASP A 67 8.85 11.71 9.15
N LEU A 68 8.22 11.65 7.98
CA LEU A 68 7.39 12.74 7.44
C LEU A 68 6.02 12.83 8.13
N LEU A 69 5.41 11.69 8.42
CA LEU A 69 4.06 11.55 8.96
C LEU A 69 4.08 10.70 10.24
N PRO A 70 4.80 11.17 11.28
CA PRO A 70 4.95 10.40 12.51
C PRO A 70 3.59 10.18 13.15
N ARG A 71 3.38 8.94 13.56
CA ARG A 71 2.13 8.45 14.17
C ARG A 71 2.04 8.80 15.67
N ASP A 72 2.45 10.00 16.04
CA ASP A 72 2.33 10.51 17.40
C ASP A 72 1.06 11.36 17.57
N ASN A 73 0.88 11.92 18.77
CA ASN A 73 -0.32 12.66 19.13
C ASN A 73 -0.37 14.10 18.58
N ARG A 74 0.46 14.47 17.60
CA ARG A 74 0.47 15.83 17.01
C ARG A 74 -0.74 16.11 16.11
N TRP A 75 -1.41 15.08 15.61
CA TRP A 75 -2.52 15.21 14.68
C TRP A 75 -3.84 15.45 15.42
N ARG A 76 -4.61 16.45 14.95
CA ARG A 76 -5.97 16.74 15.46
C ARG A 76 -6.96 15.61 15.18
N HIS A 77 -6.77 14.94 14.04
CA HIS A 77 -7.58 13.79 13.65
C HIS A 77 -7.05 12.54 14.33
N GLN A 78 -7.47 12.35 15.58
CA GLN A 78 -7.18 11.14 16.34
C GLN A 78 -8.29 10.13 16.13
N HIS A 79 -8.01 9.08 15.36
CA HIS A 79 -8.81 7.87 15.42
C HIS A 79 -8.34 7.05 16.64
N GLY A 80 -9.06 7.11 17.76
CA GLY A 80 -8.86 6.19 18.91
C GLY A 80 -9.54 4.85 18.61
N THR A 81 -9.07 3.68 19.07
CA THR A 81 -8.17 3.30 20.17
C THR A 81 -6.67 3.39 19.84
N GLY A 82 -5.82 3.40 20.89
CA GLY A 82 -4.36 3.22 20.72
C GLY A 82 -4.10 1.91 19.98
N GLY A 83 -3.75 2.01 18.70
CA GLY A 83 -3.68 0.84 17.81
C GLY A 83 -3.58 1.14 16.31
N ARG A 84 -3.76 2.40 15.86
CA ARG A 84 -3.30 2.85 14.52
C ARG A 84 -2.21 3.93 14.60
N GLY A 85 -1.50 3.93 15.71
CA GLY A 85 -0.19 4.56 15.90
C GLY A 85 0.70 3.57 16.68
N PRO A 86 2.03 3.61 16.55
CA PRO A 86 2.92 2.69 17.22
C PRO A 86 2.75 2.82 18.73
N ALA A 87 2.77 1.68 19.41
CA ALA A 87 2.75 1.63 20.86
C ALA A 87 3.97 2.41 21.41
N PRO A 88 3.81 3.25 22.44
CA PRO A 88 4.95 3.82 23.15
C PRO A 88 5.77 2.68 23.79
N ARG A 89 7.08 2.86 23.81
CA ARG A 89 8.05 1.96 24.44
C ARG A 89 7.75 1.70 25.92
#